data_AF-A0A836CCW2-F1
#
_entry.id   AF-A0A836CCW2-F1
#
_cell.length_a   1.000
_cell.length_b   1.000
_cell.length_c   1.000
_cell.angle_alpha   90.00
_cell.angle_beta   90.00
_cell.angle_gamma   90.00
#
_symmetry.space_group_name_H-M   'P 1'
#
loop_
_entity.id
_entity.type
_entity.pdbx_description
1 polymer ?
#
loop_
_entity_poly.entity_id
_entity_poly.type
_entity_poly.pdbx_seq_one_letter_code
_entity_poly.pdbx_strand_id
1 'polypeptide(L)'
;MANAATLCMHHAALPAAALPNCSERSAASFQSVEPAAVMLDAHIDIDEEFFNLTYLHRSPDVILVDQFLSRQECESIVSRARNKGLSLSPVAYAGWTQDAQELLKLAAGGPAVWLALARVWMVNGDVGGLSRTEMIVQAGSTWALAMAAIGGMVALYTQQRIKQLQSMRTSTSTTLDGTGLGDAALVRRAMQLLKSDWRTFEAPTVIHYDPGQKLAPHFDANRAATVEDATRGGQTLCTLLVYCNDVQESDGGATVFNRLGFSVRPKQGQALLFFPATKEGAFDERVEHEGAPAKTEKWVARIWRHQDRVTPPYGLPDHYNFE
;
A
#
# COMPACT_ATOMS: atom_id res chain seq x y z
N MET A 1 -3.92 44.23 -82.66
CA MET A 1 -4.00 45.66 -83.01
C MET A 1 -3.32 46.45 -81.89
N ALA A 2 -2.29 47.22 -82.27
CA ALA A 2 -1.59 48.32 -81.56
C ALA A 2 -1.10 48.08 -80.11
N ASN A 3 0.22 47.97 -79.86
CA ASN A 3 1.28 49.00 -79.78
C ASN A 3 1.18 49.90 -78.53
N ALA A 4 2.13 49.82 -77.60
CA ALA A 4 3.31 50.72 -77.42
C ALA A 4 3.15 51.44 -76.05
N ALA A 5 4.12 51.90 -75.25
CA ALA A 5 5.58 51.99 -75.22
C ALA A 5 5.96 52.25 -73.73
N THR A 6 7.04 51.64 -73.20
CA THR A 6 8.33 52.28 -72.85
C THR A 6 8.25 53.61 -72.05
N LEU A 7 8.68 53.60 -70.77
CA LEU A 7 9.89 54.33 -70.31
C LEU A 7 10.27 54.00 -68.85
N CYS A 8 11.56 53.75 -68.66
CA CYS A 8 12.29 53.60 -67.38
C CYS A 8 12.24 54.87 -66.50
N MET A 9 12.35 54.70 -65.18
CA MET A 9 13.52 55.17 -64.40
C MET A 9 13.56 54.56 -62.98
N HIS A 10 14.71 53.91 -62.73
CA HIS A 10 15.37 53.54 -61.48
C HIS A 10 14.89 54.16 -60.16
N HIS A 11 14.63 53.31 -59.16
CA HIS A 11 15.54 53.15 -58.00
C HIS A 11 15.05 52.00 -57.11
N ALA A 12 15.89 50.97 -56.97
CA ALA A 12 15.69 49.88 -56.02
C ALA A 12 16.39 50.20 -54.70
N ALA A 13 15.66 50.13 -53.59
CA ALA A 13 16.20 49.75 -52.28
C ALA A 13 15.07 49.29 -51.34
N LEU A 14 14.92 47.97 -51.27
CA LEU A 14 14.48 47.09 -50.17
C LEU A 14 13.14 47.37 -49.43
N PRO A 15 12.18 46.43 -49.47
CA PRO A 15 10.87 46.58 -48.83
C PRO A 15 10.87 46.14 -47.36
N ALA A 16 10.21 46.92 -46.52
CA ALA A 16 9.71 46.51 -45.21
C ALA A 16 8.63 45.45 -45.41
N ALA A 17 8.85 44.24 -44.90
CA ALA A 17 7.92 43.13 -45.05
C ALA A 17 6.65 43.38 -44.22
N ALA A 18 5.53 43.34 -44.94
CA ALA A 18 4.17 43.46 -44.46
C ALA A 18 3.70 42.21 -43.70
N LEU A 19 2.83 42.44 -42.70
CA LEU A 19 2.09 41.40 -41.97
C LEU A 19 1.15 40.62 -42.91
N PRO A 20 1.15 39.27 -42.90
CA PRO A 20 0.12 38.50 -43.54
C PRO A 20 -1.03 38.15 -42.59
N ASN A 21 -2.17 38.75 -42.92
CA ASN A 21 -3.53 38.24 -43.02
C ASN A 21 -3.95 36.98 -42.21
N CYS A 22 -5.07 37.15 -41.51
CA CYS A 22 -5.75 36.15 -40.70
C CYS A 22 -6.72 35.32 -41.56
N SER A 23 -6.30 34.16 -42.06
CA SER A 23 -7.21 33.10 -42.50
C SER A 23 -6.48 31.77 -42.67
N GLU A 24 -6.10 31.12 -41.57
CA GLU A 24 -5.82 29.68 -41.48
C GLU A 24 -5.61 29.32 -40.00
N ARG A 25 -6.70 29.28 -39.22
CA ARG A 25 -6.67 28.57 -37.94
C ARG A 25 -6.83 27.10 -38.24
N SER A 26 -5.71 26.41 -38.44
CA SER A 26 -5.62 24.97 -38.23
C SER A 26 -6.21 24.69 -36.84
N ALA A 27 -7.30 23.91 -36.81
CA ALA A 27 -7.79 23.32 -35.59
C ALA A 27 -6.73 22.32 -35.12
N ALA A 28 -5.80 22.80 -34.29
CA ALA A 28 -4.92 21.93 -33.53
C ALA A 28 -5.83 21.07 -32.65
N SER A 29 -6.05 19.83 -33.08
CA SER A 29 -6.71 18.84 -32.24
C SER A 29 -5.84 18.71 -31.00
N PHE A 30 -6.35 19.13 -29.85
CA PHE A 30 -5.86 18.66 -28.57
C PHE A 30 -6.10 17.15 -28.58
N GLN A 31 -5.11 16.39 -29.01
CA GLN A 31 -5.05 14.97 -28.71
C GLN A 31 -4.88 14.91 -27.20
N SER A 32 -5.98 14.59 -26.51
CA SER A 32 -5.90 14.03 -25.17
C SER A 32 -4.98 12.82 -25.28
N VAL A 33 -3.77 12.94 -24.75
CA VAL A 33 -2.92 11.79 -24.50
C VAL A 33 -3.67 10.99 -23.44
N GLU A 34 -4.43 9.97 -23.86
CA GLU A 34 -4.88 8.96 -22.92
C GLU A 34 -3.62 8.43 -22.22
N PRO A 35 -3.61 8.35 -20.87
CA PRO A 35 -2.49 7.72 -20.19
C PRO A 35 -2.35 6.32 -20.79
N ALA A 36 -1.14 5.98 -21.23
CA ALA A 36 -0.85 4.67 -21.78
C ALA A 36 -1.47 3.61 -20.87
N ALA A 37 -2.34 2.76 -21.41
CA ALA A 37 -3.03 1.75 -20.63
C ALA A 37 -2.01 1.00 -19.78
N VAL A 38 -2.14 1.09 -18.46
CA VAL A 38 -1.21 0.45 -17.54
C VAL A 38 -1.30 -1.05 -17.79
N MET A 39 -0.22 -1.64 -18.27
CA MET A 39 -0.12 -3.08 -18.47
C MET A 39 -0.01 -3.75 -17.10
N LEU A 40 -1.15 -4.09 -16.50
CA LEU A 40 -1.20 -4.66 -15.14
C LEU A 40 -0.47 -6.00 -15.01
N ASP A 41 -0.26 -6.72 -16.11
CA ASP A 41 0.52 -7.97 -16.13
C ASP A 41 2.03 -7.74 -16.10
N ALA A 42 2.51 -6.49 -16.16
CA ALA A 42 3.94 -6.15 -16.10
C ALA A 42 4.47 -6.19 -14.66
N HIS A 43 4.54 -7.38 -14.06
CA HIS A 43 5.16 -7.57 -12.74
C HIS A 43 6.70 -7.62 -12.82
N ILE A 44 7.35 -7.79 -11.68
CA ILE A 44 8.81 -7.93 -11.57
C ILE A 44 9.30 -9.24 -12.20
N ASP A 45 10.53 -9.25 -12.69
CA ASP A 45 11.13 -10.48 -13.23
C ASP A 45 11.30 -11.53 -12.13
N ILE A 46 11.06 -12.79 -12.49
CA ILE A 46 11.33 -13.96 -11.65
C ILE A 46 12.23 -14.95 -12.39
N ASP A 47 12.77 -15.92 -11.66
CA ASP A 47 13.39 -17.10 -12.25
C ASP A 47 12.30 -18.08 -12.69
N GLU A 48 11.93 -18.05 -13.97
CA GLU A 48 10.92 -18.96 -14.53
C GLU A 48 11.38 -20.43 -14.56
N GLU A 49 12.69 -20.67 -14.46
CA GLU A 49 13.29 -22.01 -14.41
C GLU A 49 13.42 -22.52 -12.96
N PHE A 50 12.90 -21.77 -11.98
CA PHE A 50 12.93 -22.18 -10.59
C PHE A 50 12.24 -23.55 -10.42
N PHE A 51 12.87 -24.39 -9.61
CA PHE A 51 12.45 -25.77 -9.42
C PHE A 51 10.98 -25.89 -8.96
N ASN A 52 10.24 -26.83 -9.55
CA ASN A 52 8.84 -27.14 -9.22
C ASN A 52 7.85 -25.97 -9.31
N LEU A 53 8.12 -25.01 -10.20
CA LEU A 53 7.24 -23.89 -10.48
C LEU A 53 6.05 -24.30 -11.35
N THR A 54 4.84 -23.84 -10.99
CA THR A 54 3.60 -24.04 -11.76
C THR A 54 2.76 -22.77 -11.74
N TYR A 55 2.33 -22.32 -12.92
CA TYR A 55 1.36 -21.22 -13.03
C TYR A 55 -0.05 -21.73 -12.76
N LEU A 56 -0.70 -21.20 -11.72
CA LEU A 56 -2.12 -21.42 -11.44
C LEU A 56 -3.00 -20.45 -12.25
N HIS A 57 -2.46 -19.29 -12.60
CA HIS A 57 -3.12 -18.25 -13.39
C HIS A 57 -2.10 -17.47 -14.22
N ARG A 58 -2.53 -16.83 -15.33
CA ARG A 58 -1.65 -16.14 -16.30
C ARG A 58 -1.95 -14.65 -16.57
N SER A 59 -3.01 -14.08 -15.97
CA SER A 59 -3.34 -12.65 -16.12
C SER A 59 -4.29 -12.16 -15.00
N PRO A 60 -3.79 -11.90 -13.79
CA PRO A 60 -2.37 -11.78 -13.42
C PRO A 60 -1.73 -13.13 -13.12
N ASP A 61 -0.40 -13.19 -13.14
CA ASP A 61 0.31 -14.41 -12.74
C ASP A 61 0.07 -14.72 -11.25
N VAL A 62 -0.35 -15.96 -10.99
CA VAL A 62 -0.37 -16.57 -9.65
C VAL A 62 0.35 -17.90 -9.76
N ILE A 63 1.40 -18.07 -8.98
CA ILE A 63 2.39 -19.12 -9.16
C ILE A 63 2.48 -19.95 -7.89
N LEU A 64 2.48 -21.27 -8.05
CA LEU A 64 2.73 -22.23 -6.99
C LEU A 64 4.12 -22.82 -7.20
N VAL A 65 4.91 -22.89 -6.13
CA VAL A 65 6.21 -23.58 -6.12
C VAL A 65 6.13 -24.71 -5.10
N ASP A 66 6.17 -25.95 -5.59
CA ASP A 66 6.12 -27.13 -4.72
C ASP A 66 7.49 -27.42 -4.11
N GLN A 67 7.51 -27.92 -2.87
CA GLN A 67 8.74 -28.20 -2.11
C GLN A 67 9.69 -26.99 -1.99
N PHE A 68 9.13 -25.77 -1.91
CA PHE A 68 9.91 -24.55 -1.73
C PHE A 68 10.67 -24.54 -0.40
N LEU A 69 10.05 -25.02 0.69
CA LEU A 69 10.73 -25.34 1.94
C LEU A 69 10.58 -26.83 2.27
N SER A 70 11.59 -27.40 2.91
CA SER A 70 11.49 -28.72 3.52
C SER A 70 10.61 -28.68 4.77
N ARG A 71 10.15 -29.85 5.20
CA ARG A 71 9.41 -30.02 6.46
C ARG A 71 10.20 -29.50 7.67
N GLN A 72 11.49 -29.82 7.75
CA GLN A 72 12.35 -29.38 8.86
C GLN A 72 12.52 -27.86 8.89
N GLU A 73 12.65 -27.23 7.72
CA GLU A 73 12.71 -25.77 7.60
C GLU A 73 11.38 -25.13 8.05
N CYS A 74 10.24 -25.68 7.65
CA CYS A 74 8.92 -25.21 8.11
C CYS A 74 8.76 -25.34 9.64
N GLU A 75 9.13 -26.49 10.20
CA GLU A 75 9.08 -26.75 11.65
C GLU A 75 10.02 -25.80 12.43
N SER A 76 11.18 -25.46 11.85
CA SER A 76 12.10 -24.47 12.41
C SER A 76 11.47 -23.08 12.48
N ILE A 77 10.81 -22.63 11.40
CA ILE A 77 10.09 -21.34 11.37
C ILE A 77 9.02 -21.28 12.46
N VAL A 78 8.15 -22.31 12.53
CA VAL A 78 7.07 -22.38 13.53
C VAL A 78 7.63 -22.38 14.95
N SER A 79 8.69 -23.15 15.20
CA SER A 79 9.33 -23.21 16.52
C SER A 79 9.92 -21.87 16.94
N ARG A 80 10.63 -21.19 16.03
CA ARG A 80 11.18 -19.85 16.31
C ARG A 80 10.09 -18.81 16.56
N ALA A 81 9.01 -18.85 15.77
CA ALA A 81 7.88 -17.95 15.98
C ALA A 81 7.22 -18.15 17.35
N ARG A 82 7.01 -19.41 17.77
CA ARG A 82 6.50 -19.74 19.11
C ARG A 82 7.45 -19.25 20.20
N ASN A 83 8.76 -19.47 20.06
CA ASN A 83 9.76 -19.07 21.04
C ASN A 83 9.90 -17.55 21.16
N LYS A 84 9.81 -16.82 20.05
CA LYS A 84 9.84 -15.34 20.04
C LYS A 84 8.56 -14.74 20.65
N GLY A 85 7.45 -15.47 20.57
CA GLY A 85 6.13 -15.02 20.97
C GLY A 85 5.39 -14.36 19.81
N LEU A 86 4.08 -14.58 19.78
CA LEU A 86 3.17 -14.01 18.79
C LEU A 86 2.30 -12.94 19.44
N SER A 87 1.97 -11.93 18.66
CA SER A 87 1.03 -10.86 19.04
C SER A 87 -0.09 -10.79 18.02
N LEU A 88 -1.21 -10.13 18.36
CA LEU A 88 -2.30 -9.93 17.40
C LEU A 88 -1.74 -9.29 16.13
N SER A 89 -2.05 -9.89 14.98
CA SER A 89 -1.46 -9.42 13.74
C SER A 89 -1.84 -7.97 13.47
N PRO A 90 -0.88 -7.12 13.07
CA PRO A 90 -1.17 -5.73 12.83
C PRO A 90 -2.15 -5.62 11.67
N VAL A 91 -3.15 -4.76 11.82
CA VAL A 91 -3.95 -4.32 10.69
C VAL A 91 -3.27 -3.09 10.16
N ALA A 92 -2.57 -3.24 9.04
CA ALA A 92 -1.98 -2.11 8.34
C ALA A 92 -3.13 -1.37 7.64
N TYR A 93 -3.68 -0.37 8.32
CA TYR A 93 -4.29 0.76 7.64
C TYR A 93 -3.26 1.87 7.70
N ALA A 94 -2.49 2.00 6.63
CA ALA A 94 -1.52 3.08 6.53
C ALA A 94 -2.28 4.42 6.60
N GLY A 95 -1.74 5.38 7.35
CA GLY A 95 -2.33 6.72 7.48
C GLY A 95 -3.13 7.01 8.76
N TRP A 96 -3.50 6.05 9.62
CA TRP A 96 -4.37 6.35 10.78
C TRP A 96 -3.87 7.46 11.75
N THR A 97 -2.56 7.53 11.99
CA THR A 97 -1.93 8.59 12.80
C THR A 97 -1.94 9.92 12.06
N GLN A 98 -1.79 9.88 10.74
CA GLN A 98 -1.89 11.06 9.87
C GLN A 98 -3.33 11.54 9.82
N ASP A 99 -4.32 10.66 9.62
CA ASP A 99 -5.75 10.96 9.64
C ASP A 99 -6.17 11.64 10.95
N ALA A 100 -5.75 11.09 12.09
CA ALA A 100 -6.06 11.68 13.40
C ALA A 100 -5.42 13.07 13.55
N GLN A 101 -4.17 13.24 13.10
CA GLN A 101 -3.50 14.54 13.12
C GLN A 101 -4.13 15.54 12.17
N GLU A 102 -4.54 15.12 10.97
CA GLU A 102 -5.19 15.96 9.97
C GLU A 102 -6.59 16.39 10.44
N LEU A 103 -7.37 15.47 11.00
CA LEU A 103 -8.65 15.80 11.63
C LEU A 103 -8.50 16.82 12.76
N LEU A 104 -7.48 16.65 13.61
CA LEU A 104 -7.19 17.60 14.68
C LEU A 104 -6.70 18.95 14.15
N LYS A 105 -5.84 18.97 13.14
CA LYS A 105 -5.35 20.21 12.50
C LYS A 105 -6.50 20.97 11.82
N LEU A 106 -7.35 20.26 11.07
CA LEU A 106 -8.53 20.82 10.42
C LEU A 106 -9.51 21.38 11.46
N ALA A 107 -9.74 20.65 12.55
CA ALA A 107 -10.58 21.09 13.65
C ALA A 107 -10.05 22.35 14.34
N ALA A 108 -8.74 22.37 14.63
CA ALA A 108 -8.05 23.47 15.30
C ALA A 108 -8.08 24.77 14.50
N GLY A 109 -8.02 24.71 13.16
CA GLY A 109 -8.07 25.86 12.26
C GLY A 109 -9.46 26.25 11.76
N GLY A 110 -10.49 25.43 11.99
CA GLY A 110 -11.84 25.65 11.47
C GLY A 110 -12.90 25.60 12.57
N PRO A 111 -13.62 24.47 12.74
CA PRO A 111 -14.75 24.35 13.67
C PRO A 111 -14.48 24.87 15.09
N ALA A 112 -13.32 24.58 15.69
CA ALA A 112 -13.02 25.02 17.06
C ALA A 112 -12.88 26.55 17.16
N VAL A 113 -12.32 27.19 16.13
CA VAL A 113 -12.21 28.65 16.04
C VAL A 113 -13.60 29.28 15.86
N TRP A 114 -14.41 28.74 14.96
CA TRP A 114 -15.78 29.25 14.75
C TRP A 114 -16.66 29.09 15.99
N LEU A 115 -16.54 27.98 16.73
CA LEU A 115 -17.24 27.79 18.01
C LEU A 115 -16.80 28.82 19.06
N ALA A 116 -15.50 29.11 19.15
CA ALA A 116 -14.99 30.13 20.06
C ALA A 116 -15.51 31.53 19.70
N LEU A 117 -15.47 31.91 18.42
CA LEU A 117 -15.96 33.20 17.93
C LEU A 117 -17.48 33.34 18.14
N ALA A 118 -18.26 32.31 17.81
CA ALA A 118 -19.71 32.32 18.00
C ALA A 118 -20.09 32.48 19.48
N ARG A 119 -19.39 31.78 20.40
CA ARG A 119 -19.66 31.92 21.84
C ARG A 119 -19.32 33.32 22.36
N VAL A 120 -18.20 33.90 21.91
CA VAL A 120 -17.85 35.29 22.26
C VAL A 120 -18.90 36.27 21.76
N TRP A 121 -19.41 36.08 20.54
CA TRP A 121 -20.48 36.92 19.99
C TRP A 121 -21.80 36.79 20.77
N MET A 122 -22.23 35.56 21.07
CA MET A 122 -23.47 35.32 21.83
C MET A 122 -23.43 35.91 23.25
N VAL A 123 -22.29 35.79 23.93
CA VAL A 123 -22.16 36.26 25.33
C VAL A 123 -21.97 37.78 25.41
N ASN A 124 -21.41 38.41 24.38
CA ASN A 124 -21.24 39.88 24.33
C ASN A 124 -22.33 40.61 23.53
N GLY A 125 -23.29 39.88 22.97
CA GLY A 125 -24.39 40.43 22.18
C GLY A 125 -25.45 41.15 23.01
N ASP A 126 -25.55 40.84 24.32
CA ASP A 126 -26.50 41.46 25.25
C ASP A 126 -25.78 42.23 26.37
N VAL A 127 -26.40 43.35 26.74
CA VAL A 127 -25.97 44.50 27.57
C VAL A 127 -25.00 44.16 28.73
N GLY A 128 -23.77 44.67 28.66
CA GLY A 128 -22.72 44.55 29.68
C GLY A 128 -21.47 43.80 29.19
N GLY A 129 -20.84 44.31 28.13
CA GLY A 129 -19.76 43.61 27.41
C GLY A 129 -18.54 43.30 28.26
N LEU A 130 -17.98 42.11 28.05
CA LEU A 130 -16.73 41.66 28.63
C LEU A 130 -15.58 42.59 28.21
N SER A 131 -14.63 42.81 29.13
CA SER A 131 -13.37 43.45 28.79
C SER A 131 -12.61 42.65 27.73
N ARG A 132 -11.71 43.30 26.98
CA ARG A 132 -10.91 42.64 25.93
C ARG A 132 -10.16 41.40 26.46
N THR A 133 -9.67 41.46 27.70
CA THR A 133 -8.98 40.36 28.36
C THR A 133 -9.92 39.19 28.62
N GLU A 134 -11.13 39.45 29.10
CA GLU A 134 -12.14 38.42 29.35
C GLU A 134 -12.62 37.76 28.05
N MET A 135 -12.79 38.53 26.97
CA MET A 135 -13.12 37.96 25.65
C MET A 135 -12.02 37.01 25.15
N ILE A 136 -10.75 37.38 25.31
CA ILE A 136 -9.62 36.53 24.91
C ILE A 136 -9.59 35.25 25.74
N VAL A 137 -9.73 35.35 27.07
CA VAL A 137 -9.77 34.20 27.98
C VAL A 137 -10.96 33.28 27.65
N GLN A 138 -12.12 33.86 27.33
CA GLN A 138 -13.30 33.11 26.94
C GLN A 138 -13.12 32.41 25.58
N ALA A 139 -12.56 33.09 24.58
CA ALA A 139 -12.27 32.50 23.29
C ALA A 139 -11.29 31.32 23.44
N GLY A 140 -10.19 31.53 24.17
CA GLY A 140 -9.16 30.52 24.40
C GLY A 140 -9.70 29.30 25.16
N SER A 141 -10.45 29.52 26.24
CA SER A 141 -11.06 28.41 27.01
C SER A 141 -12.10 27.64 26.19
N THR A 142 -12.89 28.32 25.36
CA THR A 142 -13.89 27.68 24.50
C THR A 142 -13.24 26.87 23.40
N TRP A 143 -12.20 27.41 22.77
CA TRP A 143 -11.39 26.68 21.81
C TRP A 143 -10.75 25.44 22.45
N ALA A 144 -10.18 25.57 23.65
CA ALA A 144 -9.56 24.46 24.37
C ALA A 144 -10.58 23.35 24.70
N LEU A 145 -11.78 23.72 25.18
CA LEU A 145 -12.86 22.77 25.45
C LEU A 145 -13.35 22.08 24.16
N ALA A 146 -13.51 22.84 23.07
CA ALA A 146 -13.88 22.29 21.77
C ALA A 146 -12.82 21.29 21.27
N MET A 147 -11.53 21.64 21.39
CA MET A 147 -10.43 20.75 21.01
C MET A 147 -10.35 19.50 21.89
N ALA A 148 -10.61 19.61 23.19
CA ALA A 148 -10.67 18.45 24.08
C ALA A 148 -11.83 17.50 23.68
N ALA A 149 -13.01 18.05 23.40
CA ALA A 149 -14.16 17.28 22.94
C ALA A 149 -13.90 16.60 21.59
N ILE A 150 -13.35 17.34 20.63
CA ILE A 150 -13.00 16.81 19.31
C ILE A 150 -11.91 15.75 19.41
N GLY A 151 -10.87 15.98 20.22
CA GLY A 151 -9.82 14.99 20.47
C GLY A 151 -10.38 13.71 21.09
N GLY A 152 -11.31 13.82 22.03
CA GLY A 152 -12.05 12.67 22.57
C GLY A 152 -12.83 11.91 21.51
N MET A 153 -13.57 12.63 20.64
CA MET A 153 -14.33 12.02 19.54
C MET A 153 -13.42 11.33 18.52
N VAL A 154 -12.32 11.97 18.11
CA VAL A 154 -11.32 11.38 17.19
C VAL A 154 -10.71 10.13 17.82
N ALA A 155 -10.34 10.17 19.10
CA ALA A 155 -9.80 9.00 19.79
C ALA A 155 -10.81 7.84 19.85
N LEU A 156 -12.07 8.12 20.18
CA LEU A 156 -13.14 7.11 20.20
C LEU A 156 -13.41 6.52 18.81
N TYR A 157 -13.51 7.37 17.80
CA TYR A 157 -13.67 6.96 16.40
C TYR A 157 -12.52 6.05 15.97
N THR A 158 -11.27 6.46 16.24
CA THR A 158 -10.08 5.67 15.93
C THR A 158 -10.08 4.32 16.66
N GLN A 159 -10.42 4.28 17.95
CA GLN A 159 -10.53 3.02 18.69
C GLN A 159 -11.61 2.10 18.12
N GLN A 160 -12.75 2.65 17.73
CA GLN A 160 -13.83 1.88 17.11
C GLN A 160 -13.40 1.30 15.77
N ARG A 161 -12.69 2.09 14.95
CA ARG A 161 -12.11 1.64 13.67
C ARG A 161 -11.10 0.52 13.87
N ILE A 162 -10.19 0.64 14.83
CA ILE A 162 -9.22 -0.43 15.16
C ILE A 162 -9.95 -1.73 15.48
N LYS A 163 -10.99 -1.69 16.33
CA LYS A 163 -11.77 -2.89 16.69
C LYS A 163 -12.45 -3.52 15.48
N GLN A 164 -13.00 -2.70 14.58
CA GLN A 164 -13.61 -3.18 13.33
C GLN A 164 -12.57 -3.81 12.39
N LEU A 165 -11.39 -3.19 12.27
CA LEU A 165 -10.29 -3.72 11.48
C LEU A 165 -9.75 -5.02 12.06
N GLN A 166 -9.59 -5.10 13.39
CA GLN A 166 -9.14 -6.30 14.09
C GLN A 166 -10.14 -7.46 14.00
N SER A 167 -11.44 -7.19 13.86
CA SER A 167 -12.40 -8.28 13.60
C SER A 167 -12.29 -8.87 12.19
N MET A 168 -11.66 -8.15 11.26
CA MET A 168 -11.35 -8.64 9.91
C MET A 168 -10.04 -9.44 9.83
N ARG A 169 -9.10 -9.21 10.75
CA ARG A 169 -7.86 -9.98 10.88
C ARG A 169 -7.69 -10.49 12.29
N THR A 170 -8.06 -11.75 12.50
CA THR A 170 -8.09 -12.36 13.83
C THR A 170 -6.87 -13.23 14.12
N SER A 171 -5.86 -13.22 13.24
CA SER A 171 -4.63 -14.01 13.37
C SER A 171 -3.65 -13.39 14.36
N THR A 172 -2.64 -14.17 14.74
CA THR A 172 -1.45 -13.68 15.44
C THR A 172 -0.22 -13.76 14.55
N SER A 173 0.77 -12.92 14.77
CA SER A 173 2.01 -12.93 13.98
C SER A 173 3.23 -12.45 14.75
N THR A 174 4.39 -12.77 14.20
CA THR A 174 5.70 -12.25 14.62
C THR A 174 6.61 -12.18 13.41
N THR A 175 7.64 -11.35 13.45
CA THR A 175 8.68 -11.29 12.41
C THR A 175 9.88 -12.13 12.83
N LEU A 176 10.60 -12.72 11.89
CA LEU A 176 11.88 -13.40 12.13
C LEU A 176 13.03 -12.60 11.50
N ASP A 177 14.23 -12.83 11.99
CA ASP A 177 15.45 -12.10 11.63
C ASP A 177 16.25 -12.78 10.50
N GLY A 178 15.75 -13.91 9.97
CA GLY A 178 16.39 -14.66 8.89
C GLY A 178 17.58 -15.51 9.34
N THR A 179 17.83 -15.66 10.64
CA THR A 179 19.02 -16.38 11.16
C THR A 179 18.76 -17.85 11.46
N GLY A 180 17.49 -18.27 11.52
CA GLY A 180 17.15 -19.67 11.74
C GLY A 180 17.20 -20.50 10.45
N LEU A 181 17.24 -21.83 10.62
CA LEU A 181 17.33 -22.78 9.50
C LEU A 181 16.28 -22.50 8.41
N GLY A 182 15.02 -22.34 8.80
CA GLY A 182 13.93 -22.17 7.85
C GLY A 182 13.75 -20.73 7.35
N ASP A 183 13.87 -19.73 8.22
CA ASP A 183 13.75 -18.32 7.82
C ASP A 183 14.96 -17.86 6.96
N ALA A 184 16.16 -18.37 7.20
CA ALA A 184 17.31 -18.17 6.30
C ALA A 184 17.06 -18.82 4.93
N ALA A 185 16.57 -20.07 4.91
CA ALA A 185 16.26 -20.78 3.67
C ALA A 185 15.16 -20.09 2.86
N LEU A 186 14.14 -19.56 3.53
CA LEU A 186 13.07 -18.77 2.94
C LEU A 186 13.63 -17.52 2.25
N VAL A 187 14.43 -16.71 2.96
CA VAL A 187 15.04 -15.50 2.39
C VAL A 187 15.94 -15.86 1.21
N ARG A 188 16.81 -16.86 1.34
CA ARG A 188 17.72 -17.29 0.27
C ARG A 188 16.99 -17.75 -0.98
N ARG A 189 15.97 -18.59 -0.85
CA ARG A 189 15.18 -19.07 -2.00
C ARG A 189 14.30 -17.96 -2.59
N ALA A 190 13.81 -17.03 -1.76
CA ALA A 190 13.11 -15.85 -2.25
C ALA A 190 14.01 -14.94 -3.10
N MET A 191 15.27 -14.72 -2.69
CA MET A 191 16.24 -13.97 -3.49
C MET A 191 16.48 -14.62 -4.86
N GLN A 192 16.61 -15.95 -4.90
CA GLN A 192 16.78 -16.72 -6.13
C GLN A 192 15.55 -16.60 -7.04
N LEU A 193 14.36 -16.94 -6.51
CA LEU A 193 13.11 -16.91 -7.26
C LEU A 193 12.75 -15.50 -7.77
N LEU A 194 12.91 -14.48 -6.95
CA LEU A 194 12.53 -13.09 -7.28
C LEU A 194 13.66 -12.30 -7.96
N LYS A 195 14.82 -12.93 -8.21
CA LYS A 195 16.03 -12.31 -8.78
C LYS A 195 16.35 -10.96 -8.11
N SER A 196 16.20 -10.90 -6.78
CA SER A 196 16.21 -9.66 -6.00
C SER A 196 17.06 -9.78 -4.74
N ASP A 197 17.55 -8.64 -4.25
CA ASP A 197 18.33 -8.56 -3.01
C ASP A 197 17.40 -8.52 -1.78
N TRP A 198 17.83 -9.19 -0.71
CA TRP A 198 17.07 -9.26 0.55
C TRP A 198 16.77 -7.88 1.16
N ARG A 199 17.54 -6.84 0.81
CA ARG A 199 17.30 -5.46 1.28
C ARG A 199 15.99 -4.88 0.77
N THR A 200 15.39 -5.46 -0.27
CA THR A 200 14.06 -5.06 -0.77
C THR A 200 12.93 -5.84 -0.12
N PHE A 201 13.26 -6.77 0.79
CA PHE A 201 12.29 -7.61 1.47
C PHE A 201 11.97 -7.07 2.85
N GLU A 202 10.71 -7.16 3.23
CA GLU A 202 10.37 -7.19 4.65
C GLU A 202 10.96 -8.44 5.31
N ALA A 203 11.23 -8.31 6.61
CA ALA A 203 11.58 -9.44 7.45
C ALA A 203 10.51 -10.55 7.36
N PRO A 204 10.90 -11.83 7.29
CA PRO A 204 9.94 -12.94 7.22
C PRO A 204 8.88 -12.83 8.31
N THR A 205 7.62 -12.67 7.90
CA THR A 205 6.50 -12.55 8.83
C THR A 205 5.82 -13.90 8.96
N VAL A 206 5.84 -14.47 10.17
CA VAL A 206 5.15 -15.72 10.49
C VAL A 206 3.78 -15.38 11.04
N ILE A 207 2.74 -15.96 10.46
CA ILE A 207 1.35 -15.75 10.82
C ILE A 207 0.75 -17.08 11.25
N HIS A 208 0.08 -17.07 12.39
CA HIS A 208 -0.62 -18.19 12.98
C HIS A 208 -2.12 -17.90 13.05
N TYR A 209 -2.91 -18.89 12.64
CA TYR A 209 -4.36 -18.91 12.76
C TYR A 209 -4.75 -20.07 13.67
N ASP A 210 -5.36 -19.77 14.81
CA ASP A 210 -6.10 -20.74 15.60
C ASP A 210 -7.37 -21.20 14.84
N PRO A 211 -7.97 -22.34 15.22
CA PRO A 211 -9.24 -22.77 14.66
C PRO A 211 -10.30 -21.66 14.63
N GLY A 212 -10.87 -21.41 13.46
CA GLY A 212 -11.88 -20.39 13.19
C GLY A 212 -11.34 -18.99 12.91
N GLN A 213 -10.04 -18.71 13.13
CA GLN A 213 -9.45 -17.42 12.80
C GLN A 213 -9.32 -17.24 11.28
N LYS A 214 -9.38 -15.98 10.84
CA LYS A 214 -9.37 -15.61 9.42
C LYS A 214 -8.64 -14.30 9.17
N LEU A 215 -8.41 -14.05 7.88
CA LEU A 215 -8.05 -12.74 7.35
C LEU A 215 -9.01 -12.45 6.20
N ALA A 216 -9.85 -11.43 6.36
CA ALA A 216 -10.85 -11.03 5.38
C ALA A 216 -10.23 -10.61 4.03
N PRO A 217 -11.03 -10.45 2.96
CA PRO A 217 -10.54 -9.99 1.67
C PRO A 217 -9.78 -8.67 1.78
N HIS A 218 -8.58 -8.64 1.21
CA HIS A 218 -7.68 -7.50 1.26
C HIS A 218 -6.71 -7.50 0.07
N PHE A 219 -5.92 -6.43 0.01
CA PHE A 219 -4.81 -6.24 -0.90
C PHE A 219 -3.52 -6.07 -0.10
N ASP A 220 -2.43 -6.56 -0.64
CA ASP A 220 -1.10 -6.40 -0.04
C ASP A 220 -0.41 -5.10 -0.51
N ALA A 221 -0.81 -4.57 -1.67
CA ALA A 221 -0.39 -3.27 -2.17
C ALA A 221 -1.35 -2.17 -1.70
N ASN A 222 -0.88 -0.91 -1.71
CA ASN A 222 -1.66 0.27 -1.32
C ASN A 222 -1.85 1.22 -2.50
N ARG A 223 -3.07 1.70 -2.74
CA ARG A 223 -3.33 2.69 -3.82
C ARG A 223 -2.57 4.00 -3.62
N ALA A 224 -2.25 4.35 -2.38
CA ALA A 224 -1.51 5.55 -2.00
C ALA A 224 -0.09 5.22 -1.46
N ALA A 225 0.55 4.14 -1.93
CA ALA A 225 1.85 3.69 -1.44
C ALA A 225 2.96 4.76 -1.45
N THR A 226 2.91 5.74 -2.35
CA THR A 226 3.85 6.87 -2.40
C THR A 226 3.79 7.76 -1.14
N VAL A 227 2.69 7.70 -0.38
CA VAL A 227 2.50 8.41 0.89
C VAL A 227 2.52 7.41 2.05
N GLU A 228 1.75 6.33 1.91
CA GLU A 228 1.49 5.35 2.95
C GLU A 228 2.68 4.44 3.27
N ASP A 229 3.44 4.06 2.24
CA ASP A 229 4.59 3.15 2.35
C ASP A 229 5.92 3.83 2.03
N ALA A 230 5.95 5.17 1.96
CA ALA A 230 7.14 5.94 1.62
C ALA A 230 8.34 5.62 2.54
N THR A 231 8.08 5.28 3.80
CA THR A 231 9.11 4.91 4.80
C THR A 231 9.30 3.39 4.93
N ARG A 232 8.61 2.60 4.10
CA ARG A 232 8.58 1.14 4.12
C ARG A 232 9.06 0.52 2.79
N GLY A 233 9.84 1.29 2.01
CA GLY A 233 10.37 0.83 0.71
C GLY A 233 9.40 1.05 -0.47
N GLY A 234 8.33 1.82 -0.29
CA GLY A 234 7.34 2.05 -1.33
C GLY A 234 6.39 0.87 -1.51
N GLN A 235 5.81 0.75 -2.72
CA GLN A 235 4.77 -0.23 -3.01
C GLN A 235 5.25 -1.67 -2.82
N THR A 236 4.38 -2.53 -2.29
CA THR A 236 4.58 -3.99 -2.31
C THR A 236 4.34 -4.54 -3.72
N LEU A 237 5.41 -5.05 -4.34
CA LEU A 237 5.39 -5.52 -5.73
C LEU A 237 5.06 -7.00 -5.86
N CYS A 238 5.41 -7.81 -4.86
CA CYS A 238 5.02 -9.21 -4.82
C CYS A 238 4.85 -9.73 -3.39
N THR A 239 4.02 -10.76 -3.28
CA THR A 239 3.82 -11.52 -2.05
C THR A 239 4.25 -12.96 -2.27
N LEU A 240 5.23 -13.41 -1.48
CA LEU A 240 5.63 -14.79 -1.39
C LEU A 240 5.12 -15.38 -0.06
N LEU A 241 4.14 -16.26 -0.14
CA LEU A 241 3.48 -16.89 1.00
C LEU A 241 3.80 -18.39 1.04
N VAL A 242 4.47 -18.86 2.08
CA VAL A 242 4.79 -20.27 2.28
C VAL A 242 3.90 -20.89 3.34
N TYR A 243 3.30 -22.04 3.06
CA TYR A 243 2.54 -22.81 4.03
C TYR A 243 3.48 -23.67 4.89
N CYS A 244 3.45 -23.49 6.21
CA CYS A 244 4.37 -24.18 7.12
C CYS A 244 3.78 -25.46 7.74
N ASN A 245 2.51 -25.75 7.50
CA ASN A 245 1.85 -27.01 7.86
C ASN A 245 0.74 -27.35 6.84
N ASP A 246 0.33 -28.62 6.83
CA ASP A 246 -0.81 -29.07 6.06
C ASP A 246 -2.12 -28.67 6.75
N VAL A 247 -3.11 -28.26 5.96
CA VAL A 247 -4.50 -28.14 6.38
C VAL A 247 -5.34 -29.05 5.48
N GLN A 248 -6.21 -29.87 6.06
CA GLN A 248 -7.07 -30.74 5.25
C GLN A 248 -8.11 -29.91 4.51
N GLU A 249 -8.48 -30.34 3.30
CA GLU A 249 -9.47 -29.61 2.49
C GLU A 249 -10.82 -29.51 3.19
N SER A 250 -11.22 -30.58 3.89
CA SER A 250 -12.42 -30.63 4.74
C SER A 250 -12.43 -29.63 5.89
N ASP A 251 -11.26 -29.08 6.24
CA ASP A 251 -11.07 -28.17 7.36
C ASP A 251 -11.04 -26.72 6.92
N GLY A 252 -10.98 -26.41 5.62
CA GLY A 252 -10.93 -25.04 5.10
C GLY A 252 -9.50 -24.49 5.06
N GLY A 253 -9.31 -23.25 5.52
CA GLY A 253 -7.96 -22.65 5.61
C GLY A 253 -7.33 -22.20 4.29
N ALA A 254 -8.04 -22.27 3.17
CA ALA A 254 -7.52 -21.90 1.87
C ALA A 254 -7.15 -20.41 1.77
N THR A 255 -6.21 -20.09 0.89
CA THR A 255 -6.02 -18.73 0.38
C THR A 255 -6.95 -18.57 -0.81
N VAL A 256 -7.94 -17.67 -0.72
CA VAL A 256 -8.99 -17.53 -1.75
C VAL A 256 -8.77 -16.24 -2.52
N PHE A 257 -8.66 -16.35 -3.85
CA PHE A 257 -8.60 -15.20 -4.76
C PHE A 257 -10.00 -14.92 -5.30
N ASN A 258 -10.76 -14.08 -4.58
CA ASN A 258 -12.19 -13.89 -4.82
C ASN A 258 -12.50 -13.43 -6.25
N ARG A 259 -11.69 -12.51 -6.78
CA ARG A 259 -11.87 -11.95 -8.13
C ARG A 259 -11.39 -12.87 -9.25
N LEU A 260 -10.50 -13.81 -8.94
CA LEU A 260 -10.03 -14.82 -9.89
C LEU A 260 -10.84 -16.12 -9.83
N GLY A 261 -11.70 -16.28 -8.82
CA GLY A 261 -12.63 -17.41 -8.71
C GLY A 261 -11.98 -18.74 -8.34
N PHE A 262 -10.77 -18.74 -7.75
CA PHE A 262 -10.10 -19.96 -7.30
C PHE A 262 -9.49 -19.82 -5.90
N SER A 263 -9.09 -20.95 -5.33
CA SER A 263 -8.44 -21.01 -4.03
C SER A 263 -7.27 -21.99 -4.02
N VAL A 264 -6.34 -21.76 -3.08
CA VAL A 264 -5.14 -22.57 -2.89
C VAL A 264 -5.17 -23.15 -1.49
N ARG A 265 -5.15 -24.49 -1.42
CA ARG A 265 -5.13 -25.23 -0.15
C ARG A 265 -3.72 -25.19 0.47
N PRO A 266 -3.58 -24.98 1.79
CA PRO A 266 -2.29 -25.08 2.48
C PRO A 266 -1.73 -26.50 2.43
N LYS A 267 -0.54 -26.64 1.86
CA LYS A 267 0.27 -27.85 1.92
C LYS A 267 1.68 -27.50 2.35
N GLN A 268 2.19 -28.20 3.35
CA GLN A 268 3.46 -27.85 3.98
C GLN A 268 4.59 -27.78 2.95
N GLY A 269 5.37 -26.70 2.99
CA GLY A 269 6.51 -26.47 2.12
C GLY A 269 6.19 -25.85 0.77
N GLN A 270 4.91 -25.73 0.39
CA GLN A 270 4.52 -25.03 -0.83
C GLN A 270 4.58 -23.52 -0.65
N ALA A 271 5.10 -22.82 -1.67
CA ALA A 271 5.05 -21.37 -1.76
C ALA A 271 4.04 -20.93 -2.82
N LEU A 272 3.28 -19.89 -2.49
CA LEU A 272 2.35 -19.19 -3.35
C LEU A 272 2.90 -17.79 -3.61
N LEU A 273 3.15 -17.47 -4.87
CA LEU A 273 3.65 -16.18 -5.33
C LEU A 273 2.59 -15.48 -6.17
N PHE A 274 2.32 -14.21 -5.89
CA PHE A 274 1.44 -13.36 -6.68
C PHE A 274 1.87 -11.88 -6.59
N PHE A 275 1.35 -11.06 -7.50
CA PHE A 275 1.81 -9.69 -7.74
C PHE A 275 0.69 -8.67 -7.54
N PRO A 276 0.61 -8.00 -6.37
CA PRO A 276 -0.41 -6.99 -6.09
C PRO A 276 -0.12 -5.63 -6.72
N ALA A 277 1.02 -5.47 -7.39
CA ALA A 277 1.34 -4.31 -8.20
C ALA A 277 2.25 -4.65 -9.38
N THR A 278 2.24 -3.80 -10.41
CA THR A 278 3.22 -3.85 -11.51
C THR A 278 4.62 -3.50 -11.00
N LYS A 279 5.66 -3.78 -11.78
CA LYS A 279 7.04 -3.41 -11.43
C LYS A 279 7.24 -1.90 -11.26
N GLU A 280 6.41 -1.07 -11.89
CA GLU A 280 6.35 0.39 -11.69
C GLU A 280 5.54 0.81 -10.44
N GLY A 281 4.94 -0.12 -9.71
CA GLY A 281 4.16 0.12 -8.50
C GLY A 281 2.68 0.44 -8.74
N ALA A 282 2.16 0.22 -9.94
CA ALA A 282 0.74 0.40 -10.20
C ALA A 282 -0.07 -0.73 -9.55
N PHE A 283 -1.04 -0.35 -8.73
CA PHE A 283 -1.88 -1.27 -7.96
C PHE A 283 -2.72 -2.20 -8.86
N ASP A 284 -2.66 -3.51 -8.61
CA ASP A 284 -3.48 -4.51 -9.30
C ASP A 284 -4.56 -5.07 -8.37
N GLU A 285 -5.81 -4.73 -8.68
CA GLU A 285 -6.95 -5.15 -7.89
C GLU A 285 -7.43 -6.57 -8.17
N ARG A 286 -6.87 -7.27 -9.17
CA ARG A 286 -7.32 -8.62 -9.55
C ARG A 286 -6.88 -9.68 -8.54
N VAL A 287 -5.79 -9.45 -7.80
CA VAL A 287 -5.27 -10.38 -6.78
C VAL A 287 -5.80 -10.12 -5.36
N GLU A 288 -7.01 -9.55 -5.25
CA GLU A 288 -7.74 -9.51 -3.97
C GLU A 288 -7.83 -10.92 -3.39
N HIS A 289 -7.36 -11.08 -2.15
CA HIS A 289 -7.30 -12.40 -1.53
C HIS A 289 -7.65 -12.38 -0.06
N GLU A 290 -8.02 -13.55 0.46
CA GLU A 290 -8.33 -13.77 1.88
C GLU A 290 -7.70 -15.06 2.41
N GLY A 291 -7.53 -15.12 3.72
CA GLY A 291 -7.25 -16.35 4.44
C GLY A 291 -8.55 -16.88 5.03
N ALA A 292 -9.14 -17.89 4.39
CA ALA A 292 -10.36 -18.53 4.85
C ALA A 292 -10.15 -19.19 6.23
N PRO A 293 -11.18 -19.22 7.10
CA PRO A 293 -11.07 -19.88 8.39
C PRO A 293 -10.84 -21.38 8.22
N ALA A 294 -10.08 -21.94 9.15
CA ALA A 294 -9.80 -23.38 9.23
C ALA A 294 -10.38 -23.99 10.50
N LYS A 295 -10.72 -25.29 10.48
CA LYS A 295 -11.08 -26.06 11.69
C LYS A 295 -9.85 -26.46 12.52
N THR A 296 -8.67 -26.41 11.93
CA THR A 296 -7.37 -26.73 12.54
C THR A 296 -6.45 -25.52 12.52
N GLU A 297 -5.32 -25.60 13.23
CA GLU A 297 -4.32 -24.53 13.16
C GLU A 297 -3.71 -24.41 11.75
N LYS A 298 -3.36 -23.18 11.36
CA LYS A 298 -2.66 -22.86 10.11
C LYS A 298 -1.49 -21.93 10.40
N TRP A 299 -0.33 -22.28 9.86
CA TRP A 299 0.91 -21.51 9.93
C TRP A 299 1.36 -21.14 8.52
N VAL A 300 1.67 -19.87 8.32
CA VAL A 300 2.25 -19.37 7.08
C VAL A 300 3.43 -18.45 7.38
N ALA A 301 4.43 -18.47 6.51
CA ALA A 301 5.52 -17.51 6.49
C ALA A 301 5.42 -16.65 5.23
N ARG A 302 5.63 -15.35 5.35
CA ARG A 302 5.43 -14.42 4.26
C ARG A 302 6.63 -13.49 4.10
N ILE A 303 7.04 -13.29 2.85
CA ILE A 303 7.91 -12.19 2.44
C ILE A 303 7.12 -11.27 1.51
N TRP A 304 7.17 -9.97 1.81
CA TRP A 304 6.79 -8.92 0.88
C TRP A 304 8.06 -8.29 0.30
N ARG A 305 8.08 -8.15 -1.03
CA ARG A 305 9.12 -7.40 -1.73
C ARG A 305 8.59 -6.04 -2.12
N HIS A 306 9.35 -5.00 -1.82
CA HIS A 306 9.00 -3.61 -2.13
C HIS A 306 9.74 -3.08 -3.36
N GLN A 307 9.40 -1.86 -3.79
CA GLN A 307 10.09 -1.14 -4.88
C GLN A 307 11.54 -0.83 -4.50
N ASP A 308 11.71 -0.29 -3.30
CA ASP A 308 12.96 0.22 -2.78
C ASP A 308 13.44 -0.58 -1.56
N ARG A 309 14.58 -0.15 -1.00
CA ARG A 309 15.14 -0.73 0.22
C ARG A 309 14.16 -0.60 1.39
N VAL A 310 13.90 -1.73 2.05
CA VAL A 310 13.15 -1.81 3.30
C VAL A 310 14.14 -1.79 4.47
N THR A 311 14.11 -0.73 5.27
CA THR A 311 14.99 -0.61 6.44
C THR A 311 14.34 -1.21 7.69
N PRO A 312 15.12 -1.54 8.74
CA PRO A 312 14.57 -1.79 10.06
C PRO A 312 13.64 -0.65 10.52
N PRO A 313 12.55 -0.94 11.27
CA PRO A 313 12.20 -2.23 11.86
C PRO A 313 11.42 -3.18 10.93
N TYR A 314 11.16 -2.80 9.68
CA TYR A 314 10.33 -3.59 8.76
C TYR A 314 11.14 -4.63 7.98
N GLY A 315 12.34 -4.26 7.55
CA GLY A 315 13.27 -5.13 6.84
C GLY A 315 14.07 -6.05 7.76
N LEU A 316 14.87 -6.93 7.16
CA LEU A 316 15.90 -7.70 7.87
C LEU A 316 16.93 -6.76 8.53
N PRO A 317 17.64 -7.20 9.58
CA PRO A 317 18.66 -6.39 10.24
C PRO A 317 19.76 -5.93 9.27
N ASP A 318 20.33 -4.73 9.47
CA ASP A 318 21.39 -4.23 8.57
C ASP A 318 22.66 -5.10 8.57
N HIS A 319 22.88 -5.84 9.65
CA HIS A 319 23.99 -6.80 9.79
C HIS A 319 23.61 -8.22 9.31
N TYR A 320 22.44 -8.40 8.69
CA TYR A 320 22.08 -9.66 8.06
C TYR A 320 23.12 -9.99 6.98
N ASN A 321 23.87 -11.06 7.23
CA ASN A 321 24.87 -11.56 6.29
C ASN A 321 24.37 -12.88 5.70
N PHE A 322 24.62 -13.05 4.41
CA PHE A 322 24.20 -14.20 3.61
C PHE A 322 25.22 -15.36 3.66
N GLU A 323 26.34 -15.17 4.36
CA GLU A 323 27.45 -16.13 4.48
C GLU A 323 27.21 -17.24 5.50
#